data_AF-A0A8S3FBS0-F1
#
_entry.id   AF-A0A8S3FBS0-F1
#
_cell.length_a   1.000
_cell.length_b   1.000
_cell.length_c   1.000
_cell.angle_alpha   90.00
_cell.angle_beta   90.00
_cell.angle_gamma   90.00
#
_symmetry.space_group_name_H-M   'P 1'
#
loop_
_entity.id
_entity.type
_entity.pdbx_description
1 polymer ?
#
loop_
_entity_poly.entity_id
_entity_poly.type
_entity_poly.pdbx_seq_one_letter_code
_entity_poly.pdbx_strand_id
1 'polypeptide(L)' 'MAHVHTYSRCCPKASPIIHLGATSAYVGDNADLIVMRDAFDILIVKLVRCIQFFTQFAQEYASLPTLGYTHM' A
#
# COMPACT_ATOMS: atom_id res chain seq x y z
N MET A 1 -23.91 -1.30 -1.57
CA MET A 1 -25.20 -2.02 -1.34
C MET A 1 -25.25 -3.43 -1.90
N ALA A 2 -24.74 -3.73 -3.11
CA ALA A 2 -24.74 -5.11 -3.64
C ALA A 2 -24.13 -6.15 -2.67
N HIS A 3 -22.91 -5.90 -2.16
CA HIS A 3 -22.27 -6.79 -1.20
C HIS A 3 -23.00 -6.88 0.15
N VAL A 4 -23.70 -5.83 0.58
CA VAL A 4 -24.55 -5.88 1.79
C VAL A 4 -25.68 -6.89 1.57
N HIS A 5 -26.41 -6.82 0.44
CA HIS A 5 -27.48 -7.78 0.14
C HIS A 5 -26.97 -9.22 -0.04
N THR A 6 -25.85 -9.40 -0.75
CA THR A 6 -25.24 -10.72 -0.92
C THR A 6 -24.86 -11.32 0.42
N TYR A 7 -24.19 -10.53 1.29
CA TYR A 7 -23.74 -11.01 2.59
C TYR A 7 -24.91 -11.26 3.55
N SER A 8 -25.95 -10.43 3.52
CA SER A 8 -27.19 -10.65 4.26
C SER A 8 -27.91 -11.95 3.87
N ARG A 9 -27.88 -12.35 2.58
CA ARG A 9 -28.42 -13.66 2.15
C ARG A 9 -27.59 -14.83 2.67
N CYS A 10 -26.26 -14.68 2.75
CA CYS A 10 -25.36 -15.67 3.34
C CYS A 10 -25.51 -15.77 4.85
N CYS A 11 -25.95 -14.68 5.52
CA CYS A 11 -26.06 -14.60 6.97
C CYS A 11 -27.48 -14.19 7.43
N PRO A 12 -28.50 -15.05 7.29
CA PRO A 12 -29.90 -14.67 7.52
C PRO A 12 -30.18 -14.13 8.92
N LYS A 13 -29.54 -14.72 9.94
CA LYS A 13 -29.69 -14.28 11.35
C LYS A 13 -29.13 -12.88 11.61
N ALA A 14 -28.08 -12.48 10.86
CA ALA A 14 -27.42 -11.19 11.02
C ALA A 14 -27.95 -10.12 10.05
N SER A 15 -28.70 -10.51 9.02
CA SER A 15 -29.27 -9.61 8.01
C SER A 15 -29.86 -8.30 8.56
N PRO A 16 -30.65 -8.29 9.67
CA PRO A 16 -31.26 -7.05 10.18
C PRO A 16 -30.27 -6.03 10.74
N ILE A 17 -29.03 -6.44 11.03
CA ILE A 17 -28.02 -5.61 11.70
C ILE A 17 -26.75 -5.41 10.88
N ILE A 18 -26.62 -6.05 9.70
CA ILE A 18 -25.49 -5.81 8.80
C ILE A 18 -25.56 -4.37 8.29
N HIS A 19 -24.47 -3.61 8.46
CA HIS A 19 -24.32 -2.21 8.04
C HIS A 19 -25.25 -1.21 8.79
N LEU A 20 -25.77 -1.60 9.96
CA LEU A 20 -26.67 -0.77 10.77
C LEU A 20 -26.02 0.57 11.15
N GLY A 21 -26.66 1.69 10.76
CA GLY A 21 -26.20 3.05 11.06
C GLY A 21 -24.96 3.52 10.28
N ALA A 22 -24.41 2.67 9.41
CA ALA A 22 -23.25 3.01 8.60
C ALA A 22 -23.65 3.54 7.21
N THR A 23 -22.75 4.31 6.60
CA THR A 23 -22.82 4.70 5.18
C THR A 23 -21.86 3.83 4.36
N SER A 24 -21.97 3.86 3.03
CA SER A 24 -21.06 3.10 2.16
C SER A 24 -19.58 3.41 2.39
N ALA A 25 -19.25 4.66 2.73
CA ALA A 25 -17.88 5.10 3.00
C ALA A 25 -17.28 4.44 4.26
N TYR A 26 -18.10 3.97 5.21
CA TYR A 26 -17.60 3.23 6.37
C TYR A 26 -16.81 1.98 5.94
N VAL A 27 -17.31 1.22 4.95
CA VAL A 27 -16.60 0.02 4.49
C VAL A 27 -15.63 0.32 3.34
N GLY A 28 -15.94 1.30 2.49
CA GLY A 28 -15.07 1.69 1.37
C GLY A 28 -13.76 2.29 1.87
N ASP A 29 -13.83 3.48 2.47
CA ASP A 29 -12.66 4.25 2.87
C ASP A 29 -11.78 3.50 3.89
N ASN A 30 -12.39 2.82 4.87
CA ASN A 30 -11.59 2.04 5.83
C ASN A 30 -10.92 0.82 5.20
N ALA A 31 -11.57 0.14 4.25
CA ALA A 31 -10.92 -0.95 3.53
C ALA A 31 -9.79 -0.42 2.64
N ASP A 32 -9.98 0.72 1.97
CA ASP A 32 -8.95 1.37 1.17
C ASP A 32 -7.75 1.78 2.04
N LEU A 33 -7.98 2.32 3.23
CA LEU A 33 -6.91 2.64 4.19
C LEU A 33 -6.12 1.40 4.62
N ILE A 34 -6.80 0.28 4.86
CA ILE A 34 -6.15 -1.00 5.18
C ILE A 34 -5.31 -1.47 3.99
N VAL A 35 -5.86 -1.45 2.78
CA VAL A 35 -5.16 -1.86 1.55
C VAL A 35 -3.94 -0.97 1.29
N MET A 36 -4.08 0.35 1.45
CA MET A 36 -2.98 1.30 1.28
C MET A 36 -1.87 1.09 2.31
N ARG A 37 -2.23 0.87 3.57
CA ARG A 37 -1.25 0.54 4.63
C ARG A 37 -0.48 -0.72 4.28
N ASP A 38 -1.17 -1.79 3.93
CA ASP A 38 -0.54 -3.07 3.59
C ASP A 38 0.32 -2.96 2.32
N ALA A 39 -0.09 -2.13 1.36
CA ALA A 39 0.72 -1.81 0.18
C ALA A 39 2.01 -1.05 0.56
N PHE A 40 1.96 -0.12 1.52
CA PHE A 40 3.15 0.57 2.00
C PHE A 40 4.13 -0.37 2.71
N ASP A 41 3.65 -1.35 3.46
CA ASP A 41 4.51 -2.36 4.09
C ASP A 41 5.30 -3.16 3.03
N ILE A 42 4.68 -3.44 1.87
CA ILE A 42 5.36 -4.06 0.73
C ILE A 42 6.38 -3.10 0.09
N LEU A 43 6.02 -1.83 -0.10
CA LEU A 43 6.86 -0.85 -0.78
C LEU A 43 8.10 -0.44 0.03
N ILE A 44 7.96 -0.26 1.35
CA ILE A 44 9.05 0.18 2.23
C ILE A 44 10.22 -0.80 2.18
N VAL A 45 9.97 -2.11 2.26
CA VAL A 45 11.03 -3.12 2.21
C VAL A 45 11.79 -3.07 0.88
N LYS A 46 11.10 -2.82 -0.24
CA LYS A 46 11.72 -2.71 -1.57
C LYS A 46 12.53 -1.43 -1.70
N LEU A 47 12.00 -0.30 -1.21
CA LEU A 47 12.68 0.99 -1.24
C LEU A 47 13.99 0.93 -0.44
N VAL A 48 13.96 0.36 0.76
CA VAL A 48 15.16 0.19 1.60
C VAL A 48 16.23 -0.64 0.87
N ARG A 49 15.83 -1.71 0.16
CA ARG A 49 16.77 -2.50 -0.66
C ARG A 49 17.38 -1.69 -1.80
N CYS A 50 16.58 -0.90 -2.52
CA CYS A 50 17.11 -0.02 -3.57
C CYS A 50 18.15 0.96 -3.01
N ILE A 51 17.85 1.60 -1.87
CA ILE A 51 18.78 2.49 -1.18
C ILE A 51 20.07 1.74 -0.83
N GLN A 52 19.96 0.55 -0.24
CA GLN A 52 21.12 -0.26 0.13
C GLN A 52 22.01 -0.59 -1.08
N PHE A 53 21.43 -0.96 -2.22
CA PHE A 53 22.21 -1.24 -3.44
C PHE A 53 22.95 0.01 -3.94
N PHE A 54 22.29 1.17 -3.98
CA PHE A 54 22.93 2.41 -4.38
C PHE A 54 24.01 2.86 -3.39
N THR A 55 23.78 2.68 -2.09
CA THR A 55 24.79 2.97 -1.06
C THR A 55 26.01 2.10 -1.24
N GLN A 56 25.83 0.79 -1.44
CA GLN A 56 26.94 -0.13 -1.67
C GLN A 56 27.72 0.23 -2.94
N PHE A 57 27.02 0.51 -4.04
CA PHE A 57 27.64 0.96 -5.28
C PHE A 57 28.44 2.26 -5.09
N ALA A 58 27.86 3.26 -4.44
CA ALA A 58 28.54 4.53 -4.20
C ALA A 58 29.79 4.36 -3.31
N GLN A 59 29.74 3.46 -2.32
CA GLN A 59 30.89 3.14 -1.47
C GLN A 59 31.99 2.39 -2.24
N GLU A 60 31.63 1.42 -3.08
CA GLU A 60 32.57 0.65 -3.91
C GLU A 60 33.37 1.56 -4.86
N TYR A 61 32.70 2.55 -5.47
CA TYR A 61 33.30 3.45 -6.44
C TYR A 61 33.66 4.84 -5.86
N ALA A 62 33.70 4.99 -4.54
CA ALA A 62 33.88 6.29 -3.89
C ALA A 62 35.19 7.02 -4.27
N SER A 63 36.23 6.27 -4.63
CA SER A 63 37.54 6.82 -5.03
C SER A 63 37.81 6.74 -6.53
N LEU A 64 36.84 6.28 -7.35
CA LEU A 64 37.00 6.21 -8.79
C LEU A 64 36.80 7.62 -9.40
N PRO A 65 37.85 8.28 -9.94
CA PRO A 65 37.66 9.55 -10.62
C PRO A 65 36.83 9.36 -11.90
N THR A 66 35.95 10.32 -12.19
CA THR A 66 35.18 10.39 -13.43
C THR A 66 35.09 11.83 -13.91
N LEU A 67 34.88 12.04 -15.21
CA LEU A 67 34.59 13.35 -15.75
C LEU A 67 33.15 13.75 -15.38
N GLY A 68 33.00 14.89 -14.72
CA GLY A 68 31.69 15.50 -14.51
C GLY A 68 31.23 16.21 -15.79
N TYR A 69 29.99 15.96 -16.21
CA TYR A 69 29.41 16.61 -17.38
C TYR A 69 28.41 17.68 -16.95
N THR A 70 28.57 18.89 -17.49
CA THR A 70 27.53 19.92 -17.54
C THR A 70 27.21 20.19 -19.01
N HIS A 71 25.94 20.40 -19.34
CA HIS A 71 25.46 20.68 -20.70
C HIS A 71 25.58 19.57 -21.76
N MET A 72 26.03 18.36 -21.40
CA MET A 72 26.11 17.13 -22.23
C MET A 72 26.67 17.34 -23.65
#